data_AF-A0A9E5M3A4-F1
#
_entry.id   AF-A0A9E5M3A4-F1
#
_cell.length_a   1.000
_cell.length_b   1.000
_cell.length_c   1.000
_cell.angle_alpha   90.00
_cell.angle_beta   90.00
_cell.angle_gamma   90.00
#
_symmetry.space_group_name_H-M   'P 1'
#
loop_
_entity.id
_entity.type
_entity.pdbx_description
1 polymer ?
#
loop_
_entity_poly.entity_id
_entity_poly.type
_entity_poly.pdbx_seq_one_letter_code
_entity_poly.pdbx_strand_id
1 'polypeptide(L)'
;MVALAVLACALNMAHAQSKKAAPKEPSANCFISEFRYIGTSIHEPLEREKQAKNWLIQNVAACSVEKLNLINGNRASWLGTADSAFFMTMLDSMIEYKVAGNPEMLSQIFNSVGKEGTASVRVTSVTQAPRAQGYDAQINQQQYQQQYQQQYQQQY
;
A
#
# COMPACT_ATOMS: atom_id res chain seq x y z
N MET A 1 71.26 -13.05 -51.38
CA MET A 1 69.87 -13.28 -51.82
C MET A 1 69.38 -14.52 -51.07
N VAL A 2 68.70 -14.39 -49.91
CA VAL A 2 67.23 -14.26 -49.71
C VAL A 2 66.52 -15.48 -50.33
N ALA A 3 65.65 -16.28 -49.69
CA ALA A 3 64.99 -16.36 -48.40
C ALA A 3 64.37 -17.78 -48.27
N LEU A 4 63.89 -18.17 -47.09
CA LEU A 4 62.55 -18.77 -46.87
C LEU A 4 62.44 -19.30 -45.43
N ALA A 5 61.73 -18.59 -44.57
CA ALA A 5 61.15 -19.14 -43.35
C ALA A 5 59.68 -18.74 -43.31
N VAL A 6 58.81 -19.71 -43.54
CA VAL A 6 57.35 -19.58 -43.48
C VAL A 6 56.95 -19.54 -42.01
N LEU A 7 56.45 -18.39 -41.54
CA LEU A 7 55.89 -18.24 -40.19
C LEU A 7 54.36 -18.37 -40.27
N ALA A 8 53.83 -19.48 -39.79
CA ALA A 8 52.39 -19.68 -39.63
C ALA A 8 51.92 -19.03 -38.31
N CYS A 9 51.20 -17.92 -38.39
CA CYS A 9 50.50 -17.34 -37.24
C CYS A 9 49.12 -18.01 -37.06
N ALA A 10 48.99 -18.87 -36.05
CA ALA A 10 47.70 -19.35 -35.59
C ALA A 10 47.00 -18.25 -34.78
N LEU A 11 45.88 -17.72 -35.28
CA LEU A 11 45.01 -16.79 -34.56
C LEU A 11 44.06 -17.59 -33.66
N ASN A 12 44.34 -17.61 -32.35
CA ASN A 12 43.37 -18.05 -31.35
C ASN A 12 42.36 -16.92 -31.10
N MET A 13 41.14 -17.06 -31.63
CA MET A 13 40.04 -16.15 -31.33
C MET A 13 39.37 -16.57 -30.01
N ALA A 14 39.80 -15.97 -28.90
CA ALA A 14 39.09 -16.09 -27.62
C ALA A 14 37.81 -15.25 -27.67
N HIS A 15 36.65 -15.89 -27.85
CA HIS A 15 35.35 -15.25 -27.70
C HIS A 15 35.07 -14.97 -26.23
N ALA A 16 35.21 -13.70 -25.81
CA ALA A 16 34.70 -13.23 -24.53
C ALA A 16 33.16 -13.26 -24.56
N GLN A 17 32.56 -14.27 -23.92
CA GLN A 17 31.11 -14.30 -23.69
C GLN A 17 30.74 -13.17 -22.71
N SER A 18 30.30 -12.04 -23.25
CA SER A 18 29.65 -10.99 -22.48
C SER A 18 28.36 -11.56 -21.87
N LYS A 19 28.39 -11.84 -20.56
CA LYS A 19 27.20 -12.25 -19.81
C LYS A 19 26.17 -11.12 -19.91
N LYS A 20 25.08 -11.34 -20.64
CA LYS A 20 23.92 -10.44 -20.64
C LYS A 20 23.42 -10.33 -19.20
N ALA A 21 23.53 -9.14 -18.62
CA ALA A 21 22.92 -8.84 -17.34
C ALA A 21 21.40 -9.04 -17.47
N ALA A 22 20.81 -9.81 -16.57
CA ALA A 22 19.37 -9.95 -16.49
C ALA A 22 18.72 -8.56 -16.24
N PRO A 23 17.50 -8.31 -16.77
CA PRO A 23 16.76 -7.09 -16.43
C PRO A 23 16.62 -7.01 -14.92
N LYS A 24 17.19 -5.95 -14.33
CA LYS A 24 17.01 -5.65 -12.91
C LYS A 24 15.53 -5.27 -12.77
N GLU A 25 14.76 -6.03 -11.99
CA GLU A 25 13.40 -5.64 -11.66
C GLU A 25 13.40 -4.19 -11.17
N PRO A 26 12.44 -3.35 -11.58
CA PRO A 26 12.37 -1.97 -11.10
C PRO A 26 12.46 -1.98 -9.58
N SER A 27 13.45 -1.31 -9.02
CA SER A 27 13.55 -1.19 -7.57
C SER A 27 12.28 -0.51 -7.08
N ALA A 28 11.49 -1.19 -6.26
CA ALA A 28 10.33 -0.60 -5.62
C ALA A 28 10.76 0.72 -4.95
N ASN A 29 10.17 1.83 -5.38
CA ASN A 29 10.54 3.16 -4.93
C ASN A 29 9.31 3.82 -4.30
N CYS A 30 9.42 4.17 -3.01
CA CYS A 30 8.34 4.86 -2.32
C CYS A 30 8.39 6.37 -2.58
N PHE A 31 7.89 6.80 -3.74
CA PHE A 31 7.70 8.20 -4.08
C PHE A 31 6.30 8.68 -3.69
N ILE A 32 6.19 9.42 -2.58
CA ILE A 32 4.91 9.98 -2.11
C ILE A 32 4.21 10.82 -3.20
N SER A 33 5.01 11.51 -4.03
CA SER A 33 4.51 12.30 -5.14
C SER A 33 3.69 11.49 -6.15
N GLU A 34 4.02 10.22 -6.38
CA GLU A 34 3.28 9.35 -7.30
C GLU A 34 1.91 8.98 -6.71
N PHE A 35 1.88 8.55 -5.45
CA PHE A 35 0.62 8.26 -4.76
C PHE A 35 -0.29 9.49 -4.71
N ARG A 36 0.28 10.65 -4.37
CA ARG A 36 -0.46 11.92 -4.37
C ARG A 36 -0.95 12.30 -5.78
N TYR A 37 -0.12 12.12 -6.80
CA TYR A 37 -0.51 12.39 -8.18
C TYR A 37 -1.69 11.53 -8.59
N ILE A 38 -1.68 10.23 -8.30
CA ILE A 38 -2.82 9.32 -8.54
C ILE A 38 -4.08 9.85 -7.85
N GLY A 39 -3.99 10.16 -6.56
CA GLY A 39 -5.14 10.65 -5.79
C GLY A 39 -5.72 11.96 -6.33
N THR A 40 -4.89 12.87 -6.83
CA THR A 40 -5.30 14.22 -7.21
C THR A 40 -5.57 14.41 -8.69
N SER A 41 -5.10 13.51 -9.56
CA SER A 41 -5.23 13.66 -11.03
C SER A 41 -6.35 12.83 -11.64
N ILE A 42 -6.74 11.70 -11.04
CA ILE A 42 -7.76 10.81 -11.61
C ILE A 42 -9.14 11.28 -11.18
N HIS A 43 -10.02 11.63 -12.13
CA HIS A 43 -11.35 12.14 -11.80
C HIS A 43 -12.28 11.08 -11.21
N GLU A 44 -12.38 9.92 -11.87
CA GLU A 44 -13.32 8.86 -11.51
C GLU A 44 -12.93 8.17 -10.18
N PRO A 45 -13.78 8.18 -9.14
CA PRO A 45 -13.42 7.68 -7.81
C PRO A 45 -13.03 6.20 -7.78
N LEU A 46 -13.75 5.34 -8.50
CA LEU A 46 -13.47 3.90 -8.51
C LEU A 46 -12.15 3.58 -9.22
N GLU A 47 -11.83 4.30 -10.29
CA GLU A 47 -10.56 4.13 -10.99
C GLU A 47 -9.40 4.70 -10.16
N ARG A 48 -9.60 5.84 -9.48
CA ARG A 48 -8.64 6.43 -8.55
C ARG A 48 -8.31 5.45 -7.42
N GLU A 49 -9.33 4.85 -6.80
CA GLU A 49 -9.15 3.85 -5.75
C GLU A 49 -8.34 2.66 -6.28
N LYS A 50 -8.75 2.08 -7.41
CA LYS A 50 -8.06 0.94 -8.02
C LYS A 50 -6.58 1.22 -8.29
N GLN A 51 -6.25 2.36 -8.89
CA GLN A 51 -4.87 2.73 -9.19
C GLN A 51 -4.06 3.02 -7.93
N ALA A 52 -4.64 3.71 -6.95
CA ALA A 52 -3.97 3.98 -5.68
C ALA A 52 -3.69 2.68 -4.91
N LYS A 53 -4.62 1.71 -4.92
CA LYS A 53 -4.41 0.38 -4.33
C LYS A 53 -3.26 -0.35 -5.00
N ASN A 54 -3.25 -0.40 -6.33
CA ASN A 54 -2.19 -1.05 -7.09
C ASN A 54 -0.82 -0.43 -6.80
N TRP A 55 -0.73 0.90 -6.77
CA TRP A 55 0.50 1.59 -6.41
C TRP A 55 0.93 1.23 -4.98
N LEU A 56 0.00 1.24 -4.02
CA LEU A 56 0.31 0.95 -2.63
C LEU A 56 0.87 -0.46 -2.48
N ILE A 57 0.20 -1.48 -3.04
CA ILE A 57 0.64 -2.88 -2.97
C ILE A 57 2.07 -3.06 -3.50
N GLN A 58 2.40 -2.38 -4.61
CA GLN A 58 3.71 -2.50 -5.26
C GLN A 58 4.84 -1.77 -4.51
N ASN A 59 4.54 -0.65 -3.83
CA ASN A 59 5.57 0.28 -3.36
C ASN A 59 5.67 0.37 -1.83
N VAL A 60 4.63 -0.02 -1.08
CA VAL A 60 4.55 0.20 0.38
C VAL A 60 5.65 -0.51 1.16
N ALA A 61 6.15 -1.65 0.67
CA ALA A 61 7.27 -2.37 1.26
C ALA A 61 8.56 -1.52 1.31
N ALA A 62 8.77 -0.68 0.28
CA ALA A 62 9.95 0.18 0.15
C ALA A 62 9.84 1.50 0.93
N CYS A 63 8.67 1.81 1.51
CA CYS A 63 8.49 3.03 2.28
C CYS A 63 9.17 2.96 3.66
N SER A 64 9.74 4.08 4.10
CA SER A 64 10.11 4.27 5.52
C SER A 64 8.86 4.52 6.37
N VAL A 65 8.97 4.32 7.68
CA VAL A 65 7.87 4.63 8.63
C VAL A 65 7.40 6.07 8.50
N GLU A 66 8.33 7.02 8.35
CA GLU A 66 8.01 8.44 8.15
C GLU A 66 7.17 8.67 6.89
N LYS A 67 7.55 8.06 5.75
CA LYS A 67 6.79 8.19 4.50
C LYS A 67 5.41 7.53 4.59
N LEU A 68 5.30 6.40 5.27
CA LEU A 68 4.01 5.75 5.51
C LEU A 68 3.09 6.65 6.34
N ASN A 69 3.60 7.25 7.41
CA ASN A 69 2.83 8.21 8.22
C ASN A 69 2.39 9.43 7.41
N LEU A 70 3.25 9.96 6.53
CA LEU A 70 2.89 11.06 5.64
C LEU A 70 1.75 10.67 4.68
N ILE A 71 1.81 9.48 4.08
CA ILE A 71 0.71 8.98 3.25
C ILE A 71 -0.55 8.81 4.10
N ASN A 72 -0.44 8.18 5.25
CA ASN A 72 -1.58 7.86 6.11
C ASN A 72 -2.31 9.11 6.62
N GLY A 73 -1.56 10.14 7.03
CA GLY A 73 -2.13 11.41 7.52
C GLY A 73 -2.76 12.28 6.43
N ASN A 74 -2.40 12.08 5.16
CA ASN A 74 -2.91 12.90 4.06
C ASN A 74 -3.89 12.16 3.12
N ARG A 75 -4.01 10.82 3.24
CA ARG A 75 -4.77 9.97 2.31
C ARG A 75 -6.19 10.49 2.04
N ALA A 76 -6.90 10.92 3.08
CA ALA A 76 -8.28 11.38 2.96
C ALA A 76 -8.37 12.64 2.08
N SER A 77 -7.43 13.58 2.26
CA SER A 77 -7.37 14.81 1.46
C SER A 77 -6.96 14.58 0.01
N TRP A 78 -6.14 13.55 -0.25
CA TRP A 78 -5.67 13.24 -1.60
C TRP A 78 -6.63 12.36 -2.37
N LEU A 79 -7.22 11.34 -1.73
CA LEU A 79 -8.11 10.39 -2.38
C LEU A 79 -9.57 10.87 -2.42
N GLY A 80 -9.99 11.70 -1.45
CA GLY A 80 -11.38 12.13 -1.34
C GLY A 80 -12.32 10.94 -1.15
N THR A 81 -13.35 10.83 -1.98
CA THR A 81 -14.33 9.72 -1.93
C THR A 81 -13.76 8.37 -2.36
N ALA A 82 -12.53 8.33 -2.88
CA ALA A 82 -11.82 7.10 -3.19
C ALA A 82 -11.03 6.55 -1.99
N ASP A 83 -10.96 7.27 -0.86
CA ASP A 83 -10.39 6.71 0.37
C ASP A 83 -11.27 5.58 0.91
N SER A 84 -10.66 4.57 1.50
CA SER A 84 -11.36 3.38 1.98
C SER A 84 -10.60 2.71 3.12
N ALA A 85 -11.30 1.85 3.85
CA ALA A 85 -10.73 1.09 4.97
C ALA A 85 -9.49 0.28 4.57
N PHE A 86 -9.40 -0.15 3.31
CA PHE A 86 -8.23 -0.83 2.77
C PHE A 86 -6.94 -0.02 2.95
N PHE A 87 -6.94 1.27 2.60
CA PHE A 87 -5.74 2.11 2.70
C PHE A 87 -5.33 2.30 4.15
N MET A 88 -6.30 2.57 5.02
CA MET A 88 -6.07 2.71 6.47
C MET A 88 -5.42 1.45 7.03
N THR A 89 -6.06 0.29 6.87
CA THR A 89 -5.58 -0.98 7.43
C THR A 89 -4.21 -1.36 6.87
N MET A 90 -3.98 -1.21 5.56
CA MET A 90 -2.69 -1.55 4.94
C MET A 90 -1.56 -0.66 5.46
N LEU A 91 -1.80 0.65 5.55
CA LEU A 91 -0.79 1.61 6.02
C LEU A 91 -0.49 1.41 7.50
N ASP A 92 -1.51 1.28 8.35
CA ASP A 92 -1.35 1.03 9.78
C ASP A 92 -0.59 -0.28 10.03
N SER A 93 -0.99 -1.36 9.35
CA SER A 93 -0.31 -2.66 9.44
C SER A 93 1.17 -2.56 9.05
N MET A 94 1.49 -1.82 7.97
CA MET A 94 2.86 -1.64 7.51
C MET A 94 3.69 -0.74 8.43
N ILE A 95 3.07 0.25 9.07
CA ILE A 95 3.70 1.09 10.09
C ILE A 95 4.03 0.25 11.33
N GLU A 96 3.03 -0.43 11.89
CA GLU A 96 3.19 -1.31 13.06
C GLU A 96 4.28 -2.35 12.81
N TYR A 97 4.22 -2.98 11.64
CA TYR A 97 5.19 -3.96 11.21
C TYR A 97 6.63 -3.42 11.20
N LYS A 98 6.85 -2.25 10.58
CA LYS A 98 8.19 -1.66 10.48
C LYS A 98 8.69 -1.13 11.83
N VAL A 99 7.79 -0.63 12.68
CA VAL A 99 8.12 -0.20 14.05
C VAL A 99 8.52 -1.38 14.94
N ALA A 100 7.86 -2.54 14.77
CA ALA A 100 8.19 -3.75 15.51
C ALA A 100 9.56 -4.36 15.13
N GLY A 101 10.16 -3.95 14.01
CA GLY A 101 11.51 -4.38 13.61
C GLY A 101 11.64 -5.87 13.29
N ASN A 102 10.54 -6.55 12.91
CA ASN A 102 10.50 -8.00 12.75
C ASN A 102 10.48 -8.44 11.27
N PRO A 103 11.61 -8.66 10.58
CA PRO A 103 11.69 -8.93 9.13
C PRO A 103 10.84 -10.11 8.62
N GLU A 104 10.56 -11.14 9.44
CA GLU A 104 9.78 -12.32 9.02
C GLU A 104 8.31 -12.01 8.68
N MET A 105 7.66 -11.11 9.42
CA MET A 105 6.22 -10.84 9.23
C MET A 105 5.92 -10.04 7.94
N LEU A 106 6.90 -9.34 7.32
CA LEU A 106 6.72 -8.67 6.01
C LEU A 106 6.36 -9.72 4.95
N SER A 107 7.12 -10.82 4.94
CA SER A 107 6.98 -11.87 3.95
C SER A 107 5.58 -12.50 4.00
N GLN A 108 4.99 -12.64 5.19
CA GLN A 108 3.65 -13.21 5.36
C GLN A 108 2.54 -12.29 4.83
N ILE A 109 2.68 -10.98 5.01
CA ILE A 109 1.72 -9.98 4.51
C ILE A 109 1.76 -9.93 2.97
N PHE A 110 2.93 -9.89 2.34
CA PHE A 110 3.02 -9.79 0.88
C PHE A 110 2.75 -11.12 0.17
N ASN A 111 3.11 -12.26 0.77
CA ASN A 111 2.86 -13.57 0.17
C ASN A 111 1.40 -14.03 0.28
N SER A 112 0.62 -13.49 1.23
CA SER A 112 -0.82 -13.80 1.33
C SER A 112 -1.62 -13.06 0.26
N VAL A 113 -1.29 -11.78 0.00
CA VAL A 113 -1.96 -10.94 -1.01
C VAL A 113 -1.75 -11.47 -2.44
N GLY A 114 -0.60 -12.10 -2.74
CA GLY A 114 -0.31 -12.69 -4.04
C GLY A 114 -0.99 -14.06 -4.33
N LYS A 115 -1.66 -14.66 -3.35
CA LYS A 115 -2.29 -15.99 -3.46
C LYS A 115 -3.82 -15.98 -3.36
N GLU A 116 -4.46 -14.84 -3.56
CA GLU A 116 -5.93 -14.73 -3.58
C GLU A 116 -6.56 -15.18 -4.92
N GLY A 117 -6.04 -16.28 -5.48
CA GLY A 117 -6.55 -16.92 -6.69
C GLY A 117 -7.07 -18.32 -6.42
N THR A 118 -7.75 -18.57 -5.29
CA THR A 118 -8.65 -19.73 -5.00
C THR A 118 -8.99 -19.82 -3.50
N ALA A 119 -9.40 -18.72 -2.86
CA ALA A 119 -10.08 -18.85 -1.57
C ALA A 119 -11.55 -19.19 -1.84
N SER A 120 -11.90 -20.48 -1.81
CA SER A 120 -13.31 -20.89 -1.77
C SER A 120 -13.90 -20.40 -0.45
N VAL A 121 -14.61 -19.28 -0.49
CA VAL A 121 -15.39 -18.77 0.64
C VAL A 121 -16.43 -19.84 0.99
N ARG A 122 -16.16 -20.65 2.02
CA ARG A 122 -17.22 -21.42 2.68
C ARG A 122 -18.00 -20.44 3.54
N VAL A 123 -19.18 -20.07 3.07
CA VAL A 123 -20.19 -19.40 3.89
C VAL A 123 -20.66 -20.40 4.93
N THR A 124 -20.03 -20.38 6.10
CA THR A 124 -20.64 -20.97 7.30
C THR A 124 -21.77 -20.03 7.67
N SER A 125 -23.02 -20.47 7.46
CA SER A 125 -24.20 -19.74 7.92
C SER A 125 -24.12 -19.56 9.44
N VAL A 126 -23.66 -18.40 9.88
CA VAL A 126 -23.76 -17.98 11.27
C VAL A 126 -25.22 -17.65 11.52
N THR A 127 -25.90 -18.53 12.26
CA THR A 127 -27.18 -18.26 12.88
C THR A 127 -27.12 -16.87 13.52
N GLN A 128 -27.98 -15.95 13.07
CA GLN A 128 -28.02 -14.56 13.53
C GLN A 128 -27.95 -14.50 15.06
N ALA A 129 -26.87 -13.89 15.58
CA ALA A 129 -26.88 -13.41 16.96
C ALA A 129 -27.97 -12.33 17.05
N PRO A 130 -28.84 -12.34 18.08
CA PRO A 130 -29.84 -11.29 18.25
C PRO A 130 -29.13 -9.95 18.32
N ARG A 131 -29.60 -9.00 17.50
CA ARG A 131 -29.15 -7.60 17.52
C ARG A 131 -29.25 -7.11 18.97
N ALA A 132 -28.10 -6.88 19.60
CA ALA A 132 -28.03 -6.04 20.77
C ALA A 132 -28.61 -4.68 20.36
N GLN A 133 -29.70 -4.34 21.02
CA GLN A 133 -30.49 -3.16 20.73
C GLN A 133 -29.61 -1.92 20.90
N GLY A 134 -29.57 -1.06 19.88
CA GLY A 134 -28.90 0.22 19.92
C GLY A 134 -29.61 1.13 20.90
N TYR A 135 -29.11 1.17 22.13
CA TYR A 135 -29.42 2.21 23.09
C TYR A 135 -28.14 3.00 23.36
N ASP A 136 -28.29 4.32 23.47
CA ASP A 136 -27.40 5.29 24.14
C ASP A 136 -26.74 6.38 23.28
N ALA A 137 -26.55 6.22 21.96
CA ALA A 137 -25.94 7.30 21.18
C ALA A 137 -26.87 8.53 20.97
N GLN A 138 -28.16 8.30 20.66
CA GLN A 138 -29.13 9.40 20.47
C GLN A 138 -29.51 10.10 21.78
N ILE A 139 -29.62 9.35 22.89
CA ILE A 139 -29.98 9.92 24.20
C ILE A 139 -28.89 10.87 24.68
N ASN A 140 -27.62 10.47 24.55
CA ASN A 140 -26.50 11.32 24.95
C ASN A 140 -26.45 12.64 24.16
N GLN A 141 -26.71 12.59 22.85
CA GLN A 141 -26.70 13.78 21.99
C GLN A 141 -27.85 14.75 22.31
N GLN A 142 -29.05 14.24 22.61
CA GLN A 142 -30.17 15.09 23.04
C GLN A 142 -29.92 15.74 24.39
N GLN A 143 -29.30 15.01 25.33
CA GLN A 143 -29.00 15.55 26.65
C GLN A 143 -27.99 16.71 26.58
N TYR A 144 -26.97 16.59 25.72
CA TYR A 144 -25.99 17.66 25.49
C TYR A 144 -26.64 18.93 24.92
N GLN A 145 -27.57 18.78 23.97
CA GLN A 145 -28.30 19.89 23.37
C GLN A 145 -29.19 20.62 24.39
N GLN A 146 -29.90 19.88 25.26
CA GLN A 146 -30.73 20.48 26.30
C GLN A 146 -29.92 21.24 27.35
N GLN A 147 -28.77 20.70 27.76
CA GLN A 147 -27.89 21.40 28.69
C GLN A 147 -27.39 22.73 28.10
N TYR A 148 -27.08 22.76 26.81
CA TYR A 148 -26.65 23.98 26.12
C TYR A 148 -27.76 25.05 26.09
N GLN A 149 -29.02 24.65 25.86
CA GLN A 149 -30.15 25.59 25.85
C GLN A 149 -30.48 26.14 27.25
N GLN A 150 -30.42 25.32 28.30
CA GLN A 150 -30.66 25.80 29.66
C GLN A 150 -29.60 26.81 30.12
N GLN A 151 -28.35 26.63 29.72
CA GLN A 151 -27.29 27.58 30.06
C GLN A 151 -27.51 28.96 29.43
N TYR A 152 -28.08 29.01 28.21
CA TYR A 152 -28.44 30.27 27.56
C TYR A 152 -29.63 30.99 28.23
N GLN A 153 -30.59 30.23 28.78
CA GLN A 153 -31.75 30.82 29.45
C GLN A 153 -31.44 31.38 30.85
N GLN A 154 -30.37 30.94 31.50
CA GLN A 154 -29.92 31.46 32.79
C GLN A 154 -29.08 32.74 32.67
N GLN A 155 -28.73 33.15 31.45
CA GLN A 155 -27.93 34.34 31.17
C GLN A 155 -28.76 35.60 30.84
N TYR A 156 -30.09 35.52 30.93
CA TYR A 156 -31.03 36.63 30.79
C TYR A 156 -31.95 36.74 32.01
#